data_AF-A0A3A8LCK4-F1
#
_entry.id   AF-A0A3A8LCK4-F1
#
_cell.length_a   1.000
_cell.length_b   1.000
_cell.length_c   1.000
_cell.angle_alpha   90.00
_cell.angle_beta   90.00
_cell.angle_gamma   90.00
#
_symmetry.space_group_name_H-M   'P 1'
#
loop_
_entity.id
_entity.type
_entity.pdbx_description
1 polymer ?
#
loop_
_entity_poly.entity_id
_entity_poly.type
_entity_poly.pdbx_seq_one_letter_code
_entity_poly.pdbx_strand_id
1 'polypeptide(L)'
;MILYDASTIATAPFPDTEEGRAAKSFLVPLFQRGPEAWFEDRARMLLLGMDDLLIPLSLTDGSWNNSYLFSMYARYIASQRNAIKTGNWKPLAGFTASSALWGVGAVMKATRLDKVIQVDTWPSMRNMGANLTADQARRLTEFLTTRFPDHALVFMALNPATHSPLLNNLKGQGYAFSYMTHTRMLLPAGLDPGASARKLRRRDARMTETSGYQVLDGRDVPGCAPRLAELYRMLNREKYMTNPPNTQAFFEDLLQGTRIPLRLLVKDGRVDAFYGISVKDEVLYSPVSGYDLTLPQDVGLYRMLNSLLMMEAFDRGIAIETGGGSDPFKSLRGDRPLPRYNAVYLRHLPSYRHIAWRLVDKLGNESLLGFSRKRLREVDGEANVVGFDGIPETFAPPFLSPRESVALLNRELESLERDVEATANLTGKERTRHVVALHKRLEEEQLPRPRVARLRERLKQLEHDSQTDKKQRKKGPKDDPRADVARHLLEAATTVGGTTVVCHHLGEAPEHPPRTLAELLGKASTPTAVVLTATRGGTVEFATAATPQLVALGVDASAMLTQLTADGPPQGGAELAWAEGSHPEDITGALERARGFLQTRLTAPS
;
A
#
# COMPACT_ATOMS: atom_id res chain seq x y z
N MET A 1 -0.18 -11.55 41.11
CA MET A 1 0.95 -11.66 40.18
C MET A 1 1.70 -12.95 40.48
N ILE A 2 2.09 -13.70 39.44
CA ILE A 2 2.78 -15.00 39.56
C ILE A 2 4.05 -14.94 38.72
N LEU A 3 5.15 -15.51 39.22
CA LEU A 3 6.39 -15.68 38.46
C LEU A 3 6.54 -17.13 38.04
N TYR A 4 6.71 -17.35 36.74
CA TYR A 4 7.07 -18.64 36.16
C TYR A 4 8.55 -18.61 35.77
N ASP A 5 9.27 -19.67 36.10
CA ASP A 5 10.67 -19.88 35.72
C ASP A 5 10.81 -21.05 34.74
N ALA A 6 12.04 -21.46 34.43
CA ALA A 6 12.32 -22.57 33.52
C ALA A 6 11.55 -23.86 33.85
N SER A 7 11.27 -24.14 35.13
CA SER A 7 10.59 -25.35 35.57
C SER A 7 9.06 -25.25 35.49
N THR A 8 8.52 -24.03 35.55
CA THR A 8 7.07 -23.77 35.64
C THR A 8 6.50 -23.06 34.43
N ILE A 9 7.33 -22.57 33.50
CA ILE A 9 6.90 -21.82 32.31
C ILE A 9 5.88 -22.57 31.45
N ALA A 10 5.96 -23.91 31.40
CA ALA A 10 5.03 -24.72 30.63
C ALA A 10 3.57 -24.66 31.16
N THR A 11 3.38 -24.31 32.43
CA THR A 11 2.08 -24.15 33.08
C THR A 11 1.54 -22.73 33.03
N ALA A 12 2.31 -21.77 32.50
CA ALA A 12 1.86 -20.40 32.35
C ALA A 12 0.62 -20.35 31.41
N PRO A 13 -0.35 -19.45 31.69
CA PRO A 13 -1.63 -19.41 30.99
C PRO A 13 -1.50 -18.71 29.62
N PHE A 14 -0.69 -19.27 28.72
CA PHE A 14 -0.61 -18.79 27.35
C PHE A 14 -1.99 -18.92 26.68
N PRO A 15 -2.54 -17.84 26.09
CA PRO A 15 -3.84 -17.90 25.45
C PRO A 15 -3.79 -18.79 24.21
N ASP A 16 -4.90 -19.48 23.89
CA ASP A 16 -5.00 -20.34 22.70
C ASP A 16 -5.32 -19.53 21.42
N THR A 17 -4.57 -18.44 21.23
CA THR A 17 -4.58 -17.63 20.01
C THR A 17 -3.33 -17.93 19.18
N GLU A 18 -3.30 -17.48 17.92
CA GLU A 18 -2.09 -17.61 17.09
C GLU A 18 -0.88 -16.92 17.75
N GLU A 19 -1.07 -15.71 18.28
CA GLU A 19 -0.04 -14.97 19.02
C GLU A 19 0.40 -15.70 20.29
N GLY A 20 -0.54 -16.24 21.07
CA GLY A 20 -0.24 -16.97 22.30
C GLY A 20 0.52 -18.27 22.05
N ARG A 21 0.14 -19.05 21.02
CA ARG A 21 0.88 -20.24 20.59
C ARG A 21 2.28 -19.88 20.08
N ALA A 22 2.42 -18.83 19.28
CA ALA A 22 3.72 -18.35 18.81
C ALA A 22 4.61 -17.89 19.96
N ALA A 23 4.07 -17.13 20.92
CA ALA A 23 4.79 -16.71 22.12
C ALA A 23 5.25 -17.91 22.96
N LYS A 24 4.37 -18.90 23.19
CA LYS A 24 4.71 -20.14 23.89
C LYS A 24 5.84 -20.90 23.19
N SER A 25 5.76 -21.04 21.87
CA SER A 25 6.78 -21.74 21.07
C SER A 25 8.16 -21.09 21.13
N PHE A 26 8.22 -19.78 21.40
CA PHE A 26 9.47 -19.03 21.54
C PHE A 26 9.96 -18.99 23.00
N LEU A 27 9.09 -18.66 23.95
CA LEU A 27 9.48 -18.41 25.33
C LEU A 27 9.77 -19.71 26.10
N VAL A 28 9.02 -20.78 25.88
CA VAL A 28 9.22 -22.03 26.65
C VAL A 28 10.63 -22.61 26.39
N PRO A 29 11.08 -22.81 25.14
CA PRO A 29 12.43 -23.30 24.87
C PRO A 29 13.52 -22.33 25.36
N LEU A 30 13.35 -21.02 25.17
CA LEU A 30 14.27 -20.00 25.65
C LEU A 30 14.50 -20.12 27.17
N PHE A 31 13.43 -20.34 27.92
CA PHE A 31 13.50 -20.38 29.38
C PHE A 31 14.10 -21.69 29.87
N GLN A 32 13.76 -22.81 29.24
CA GLN A 32 14.26 -24.14 29.62
C GLN A 32 15.72 -24.34 29.26
N ARG A 33 16.17 -23.80 28.12
CA ARG A 33 17.55 -23.92 27.64
C ARG A 33 18.46 -22.79 28.12
N GLY A 34 17.88 -21.67 28.53
CA GLY A 34 18.60 -20.46 28.88
C GLY A 34 19.00 -19.60 27.66
N PRO A 35 19.19 -18.28 27.83
CA PRO A 35 19.67 -17.40 26.77
C PRO A 35 21.06 -17.80 26.24
N GLU A 36 21.89 -18.49 27.03
CA GLU A 36 23.22 -18.93 26.59
C GLU A 36 23.17 -19.82 25.35
N ALA A 37 22.14 -20.66 25.23
CA ALA A 37 21.99 -21.59 24.11
C ALA A 37 21.73 -20.87 22.77
N TRP A 38 21.09 -19.70 22.82
CA TRP A 38 20.66 -18.96 21.63
C TRP A 38 21.50 -17.72 21.35
N PHE A 39 22.05 -17.09 22.38
CA PHE A 39 22.67 -15.78 22.29
C PHE A 39 24.02 -15.70 23.02
N GLU A 40 24.57 -16.81 23.54
CA GLU A 40 25.78 -16.89 24.40
C GLU A 40 25.77 -15.98 25.65
N ASP A 41 24.73 -15.17 25.82
CA ASP A 41 24.51 -14.23 26.90
C ASP A 41 23.94 -14.95 28.12
N ARG A 42 24.34 -14.50 29.31
CA ARG A 42 23.95 -15.10 30.59
C ARG A 42 22.93 -14.25 31.31
N ALA A 43 21.70 -14.74 31.40
CA ALA A 43 20.63 -14.12 32.17
C ALA A 43 19.64 -15.18 32.65
N ARG A 44 19.06 -14.98 33.84
CA ARG A 44 17.94 -15.79 34.30
C ARG A 44 16.64 -15.21 33.74
N MET A 45 15.91 -16.01 32.98
CA MET A 45 14.60 -15.62 32.45
C MET A 45 13.49 -15.95 33.46
N LEU A 46 12.51 -15.06 33.58
CA LEU A 46 11.28 -15.23 34.35
C LEU A 46 10.10 -14.69 33.54
N LEU A 47 8.91 -15.24 33.75
CA LEU A 47 7.68 -14.75 33.11
C LEU A 47 6.75 -14.28 34.21
N LEU A 48 6.39 -13.00 34.17
CA LEU A 48 5.42 -12.42 35.09
C LEU A 48 4.01 -12.54 34.50
N GLY A 49 3.13 -13.27 35.19
CA GLY A 49 1.70 -13.21 34.97
C GLY A 49 1.06 -12.08 35.78
N MET A 50 0.44 -11.12 35.09
CA MET A 50 -0.28 -10.00 35.68
C MET A 50 -1.53 -9.69 34.85
N ASP A 51 -2.71 -9.81 35.46
CA ASP A 51 -3.99 -9.65 34.76
C ASP A 51 -4.06 -10.64 33.57
N ASP A 52 -4.26 -10.15 32.35
CA ASP A 52 -4.22 -10.89 31.08
C ASP A 52 -2.83 -10.88 30.40
N LEU A 53 -1.83 -10.28 31.03
CA LEU A 53 -0.48 -10.08 30.47
C LEU A 53 0.50 -11.17 30.93
N LEU A 54 1.34 -11.59 30.00
CA LEU A 54 2.52 -12.42 30.22
C LEU A 54 3.77 -11.62 29.83
N ILE A 55 4.51 -11.12 30.82
CA ILE A 55 5.62 -10.18 30.63
C ILE A 55 6.93 -10.91 30.89
N PRO A 56 7.78 -11.16 29.88
CA PRO A 56 9.08 -11.77 30.10
C PRO A 56 10.01 -10.80 30.80
N LEU A 57 10.78 -11.32 31.74
CA LEU A 57 11.73 -10.60 32.55
C LEU A 57 13.10 -11.27 32.35
N SER A 58 14.15 -10.47 32.36
CA SER A 58 15.51 -11.02 32.47
C SER A 58 16.19 -10.46 33.71
N LEU A 59 16.88 -11.34 34.43
CA LEU A 59 17.63 -11.00 35.63
C LEU A 59 19.11 -11.23 35.37
N THR A 60 19.92 -10.22 35.67
CA THR A 60 21.38 -10.29 35.60
C THR A 60 22.01 -9.85 36.90
N ASP A 61 23.17 -10.43 37.23
CA ASP A 61 23.93 -10.17 38.45
C ASP A 61 25.39 -9.77 38.12
N GLY A 62 25.58 -8.91 37.10
CA GLY A 62 26.92 -8.49 36.67
C GLY A 62 27.53 -9.32 35.53
N SER A 63 26.71 -9.72 34.56
CA SER A 63 27.14 -10.46 33.35
C SER A 63 27.83 -9.54 32.32
N TRP A 64 29.00 -9.00 32.67
CA TRP A 64 29.68 -7.92 31.92
C TRP A 64 30.17 -8.27 30.50
N ASN A 65 30.15 -9.56 30.14
CA ASN A 65 30.51 -10.04 28.81
C ASN A 65 29.29 -10.25 27.90
N ASN A 66 28.09 -10.04 28.41
CA ASN A 66 26.88 -10.12 27.61
C ASN A 66 26.86 -9.02 26.53
N SER A 67 26.09 -9.27 25.48
CA SER A 67 25.71 -8.26 24.51
C SER A 67 24.86 -7.15 25.15
N TYR A 68 24.61 -6.07 24.40
CA TYR A 68 23.74 -5.00 24.89
C TYR A 68 22.30 -5.47 25.19
N LEU A 69 21.91 -6.67 24.75
CA LEU A 69 20.59 -7.23 25.01
C LEU A 69 20.37 -7.44 26.52
N PHE A 70 21.40 -7.89 27.23
CA PHE A 70 21.33 -8.21 28.66
C PHE A 70 22.33 -7.41 29.52
N SER A 71 23.07 -6.46 28.94
CA SER A 71 24.05 -5.65 29.67
C SER A 71 23.95 -4.16 29.36
N MET A 72 23.71 -3.36 30.40
CA MET A 72 23.76 -1.90 30.35
C MET A 72 25.21 -1.43 30.20
N TYR A 73 26.17 -2.13 30.80
CA TYR A 73 27.59 -1.87 30.59
C TYR A 73 27.98 -2.04 29.12
N ALA A 74 27.52 -3.10 28.46
CA ALA A 74 27.79 -3.31 27.04
C ALA A 74 27.19 -2.18 26.19
N ARG A 75 25.99 -1.72 26.54
CA ARG A 75 25.32 -0.57 25.89
C ARG A 75 26.09 0.73 26.06
N TYR A 76 26.40 1.16 27.28
CA TYR A 76 26.92 2.50 27.55
C TYR A 76 28.45 2.60 27.48
N ILE A 77 29.17 1.50 27.67
CA ILE A 77 30.64 1.49 27.72
C ILE A 77 31.24 0.67 26.58
N ALA A 78 30.93 -0.64 26.50
CA ALA A 78 31.63 -1.51 25.56
C ALA A 78 31.38 -1.10 24.09
N SER A 79 30.13 -0.80 23.73
CA SER A 79 29.78 -0.41 22.36
C SER A 79 30.43 0.92 21.96
N GLN A 80 30.53 1.88 22.89
CA GLN A 80 31.14 3.18 22.65
C GLN A 80 32.66 3.06 22.49
N ARG A 81 33.31 2.23 23.31
CA ARG A 81 34.75 1.93 23.16
C ARG A 81 35.04 1.20 21.85
N ASN A 82 34.16 0.29 21.41
CA ASN A 82 34.29 -0.35 20.11
C ASN A 82 34.10 0.64 18.96
N ALA A 83 33.11 1.53 19.04
CA ALA A 83 32.90 2.58 18.04
C ALA A 83 34.08 3.55 17.93
N ILE A 84 34.78 3.85 19.03
CA ILE A 84 36.03 4.64 19.00
C ILE A 84 37.14 3.88 18.27
N LYS A 85 37.31 2.58 18.54
CA LYS A 85 38.35 1.75 17.90
C LYS A 85 38.17 1.60 16.40
N THR A 86 36.93 1.46 15.93
CA THR A 86 36.60 1.29 14.52
C THR A 86 36.34 2.62 13.80
N GLY A 87 36.30 3.74 14.53
CA GLY A 87 36.02 5.06 13.99
C GLY A 87 37.29 5.81 13.56
N ASN A 88 37.10 6.90 12.82
CA ASN A 88 38.19 7.76 12.34
C ASN A 88 38.65 8.76 13.42
N TRP A 89 39.08 8.25 14.58
CA TRP A 89 39.65 9.07 15.65
C TRP A 89 41.14 9.30 15.44
N LYS A 90 41.64 10.50 15.78
CA LYS A 90 43.09 10.70 15.93
C LYS A 90 43.61 9.76 17.03
N PRO A 91 44.76 9.08 16.87
CA PRO A 91 45.19 8.01 17.79
C PRO A 91 45.18 8.41 19.27
N LEU A 92 45.77 9.56 19.61
CA LEU A 92 45.80 10.05 20.99
C LEU A 92 44.41 10.39 21.53
N ALA A 93 43.55 11.03 20.72
CA ALA A 93 42.19 11.37 21.14
C ALA A 93 41.34 10.11 21.37
N GLY A 94 41.44 9.12 20.48
CA GLY A 94 40.76 7.83 20.62
C GLY A 94 41.25 7.05 21.84
N PHE A 95 42.56 7.03 22.09
CA PHE A 95 43.15 6.42 23.29
C PHE A 95 42.64 7.09 24.57
N THR A 96 42.69 8.41 24.65
CA THR A 96 42.22 9.17 25.82
C THR A 96 40.73 8.95 26.07
N ALA A 97 39.89 9.05 25.03
CA ALA A 97 38.44 8.82 25.16
C ALA A 97 38.12 7.38 25.58
N SER A 98 38.78 6.39 24.99
CA SER A 98 38.59 4.97 25.33
C SER A 98 39.06 4.66 26.77
N SER A 99 40.12 5.31 27.24
CA SER A 99 40.64 5.18 28.60
C SER A 99 39.73 5.84 29.63
N ALA A 100 39.20 7.03 29.32
CA ALA A 100 38.20 7.69 30.15
C ALA A 100 36.93 6.82 30.30
N LEU A 101 36.41 6.28 29.20
CA LEU A 101 35.27 5.34 29.23
C LEU A 101 35.59 4.05 30.00
N TRP A 102 36.83 3.55 29.94
CA TRP A 102 37.23 2.40 30.74
C TRP A 102 37.17 2.72 32.25
N GLY A 103 37.69 3.88 32.67
CA GLY A 103 37.62 4.34 34.06
C GLY A 103 36.18 4.52 34.56
N VAL A 104 35.34 5.19 33.78
CA VAL A 104 33.89 5.32 34.07
C VAL A 104 33.24 3.93 34.16
N GLY A 105 33.60 3.04 33.25
CA GLY A 105 33.14 1.66 33.24
C GLY A 105 33.55 0.87 34.49
N ALA A 106 34.75 1.10 35.02
CA ALA A 106 35.19 0.45 36.27
C ALA A 106 34.32 0.89 37.46
N VAL A 107 33.98 2.18 37.55
CA VAL A 107 33.05 2.70 38.57
C VAL A 107 31.66 2.07 38.41
N MET A 108 31.14 2.00 37.19
CA MET A 108 29.84 1.36 36.89
C MET A 108 29.81 -0.12 37.30
N LYS A 109 30.92 -0.85 37.12
CA LYS A 109 31.06 -2.23 37.57
C LYS A 109 31.06 -2.32 39.11
N ALA A 110 31.87 -1.50 39.78
CA ALA A 110 31.95 -1.47 41.23
C ALA A 110 30.60 -1.11 41.89
N THR A 111 29.81 -0.26 41.23
CA THR A 111 28.47 0.17 41.66
C THR A 111 27.34 -0.71 41.09
N ARG A 112 27.69 -1.86 40.49
CA ARG A 112 26.79 -2.94 40.06
C ARG A 112 25.71 -2.50 39.06
N LEU A 113 26.12 -1.80 38.00
CA LEU A 113 25.23 -1.36 36.91
C LEU A 113 24.39 -2.50 36.32
N ASP A 114 24.99 -3.67 36.02
CA ASP A 114 24.30 -4.81 35.41
C ASP A 114 23.63 -5.75 36.44
N LYS A 115 23.44 -5.31 37.70
CA LYS A 115 22.57 -6.02 38.64
C LYS A 115 21.14 -5.48 38.49
N VAL A 116 20.47 -5.95 37.45
CA VAL A 116 19.17 -5.43 36.98
C VAL A 116 18.16 -6.55 36.79
N ILE A 117 16.89 -6.19 36.94
CA ILE A 117 15.78 -6.90 36.34
C ILE A 117 15.27 -6.03 35.20
N GLN A 118 15.41 -6.55 33.99
CA GLN A 118 14.85 -5.91 32.82
C GLN A 118 13.41 -6.40 32.64
N VAL A 119 12.50 -5.46 32.47
CA VAL A 119 11.08 -5.73 32.27
C VAL A 119 10.79 -5.75 30.79
N ASP A 120 9.97 -6.73 30.40
CA ASP A 120 9.54 -6.94 29.01
C ASP A 120 10.69 -7.25 28.06
N THR A 121 11.62 -8.08 28.53
CA THR A 121 12.79 -8.49 27.75
C THR A 121 12.42 -9.62 26.81
N TRP A 122 12.22 -9.27 25.54
CA TRP A 122 12.11 -10.22 24.43
C TRP A 122 13.42 -10.26 23.64
N PRO A 123 14.28 -11.29 23.84
CA PRO A 123 15.54 -11.40 23.13
C PRO A 123 15.40 -11.27 21.60
N SER A 124 16.21 -10.40 21.00
CA SER A 124 16.18 -10.03 19.58
C SER A 124 14.90 -9.33 19.07
N MET A 125 13.80 -9.30 19.83
CA MET A 125 12.51 -8.73 19.41
C MET A 125 12.22 -7.39 20.10
N ARG A 126 12.63 -6.31 19.44
CA ARG A 126 12.44 -4.92 19.92
C ARG A 126 10.96 -4.52 19.80
N ASN A 127 10.43 -3.69 20.70
CA ASN A 127 9.04 -3.22 20.73
C ASN A 127 7.96 -4.26 21.07
N MET A 128 8.32 -5.42 21.62
CA MET A 128 7.32 -6.41 22.04
C MET A 128 6.59 -6.05 23.33
N GLY A 129 7.00 -4.98 24.00
CA GLY A 129 6.54 -4.69 25.34
C GLY A 129 5.09 -4.23 25.43
N ALA A 130 4.44 -4.61 26.52
CA ALA A 130 3.09 -4.20 26.85
C ALA A 130 3.04 -2.71 27.24
N ASN A 131 2.05 -1.99 26.70
CA ASN A 131 1.74 -0.63 27.13
C ASN A 131 0.94 -0.67 28.45
N LEU A 132 1.66 -0.77 29.57
CA LEU A 132 1.06 -0.86 30.90
C LEU A 132 0.28 0.41 31.26
N THR A 133 -0.91 0.23 31.85
CA THR A 133 -1.64 1.32 32.50
C THR A 133 -0.87 1.86 33.71
N ALA A 134 -1.26 3.04 34.21
CA ALA A 134 -0.63 3.63 35.40
C ALA A 134 -0.73 2.70 36.63
N ASP A 135 -1.86 2.03 36.83
CA ASP A 135 -2.05 1.08 37.93
C ASP A 135 -1.21 -0.19 37.73
N GLN A 136 -1.17 -0.75 36.52
CA GLN A 136 -0.34 -1.92 36.20
C GLN A 136 1.15 -1.63 36.42
N ALA A 137 1.64 -0.47 35.95
CA ALA A 137 3.03 -0.06 36.16
C ALA A 137 3.36 0.11 37.64
N ARG A 138 2.44 0.68 38.44
CA ARG A 138 2.58 0.82 39.90
C ARG A 138 2.67 -0.54 40.59
N ARG A 139 1.68 -1.43 40.37
CA ARG A 139 1.63 -2.78 40.96
C ARG A 139 2.87 -3.60 40.58
N LEU A 140 3.25 -3.58 39.31
CA LEU A 140 4.45 -4.27 38.82
C LEU A 140 5.70 -3.74 39.53
N THR A 141 5.84 -2.43 39.66
CA THR A 141 6.98 -1.81 40.35
C THR A 141 7.03 -2.28 41.82
N GLU A 142 5.94 -2.16 42.57
CA GLU A 142 5.84 -2.59 43.98
C GLU A 142 6.18 -4.08 44.15
N PHE A 143 5.65 -4.93 43.27
CA PHE A 143 5.88 -6.37 43.31
C PHE A 143 7.35 -6.72 43.03
N LEU A 144 7.95 -6.13 41.99
CA LEU A 144 9.33 -6.42 41.62
C LEU A 144 10.34 -5.84 42.61
N THR A 145 10.11 -4.65 43.18
CA THR A 145 11.00 -4.11 44.22
C THR A 145 10.92 -4.91 45.51
N THR A 146 9.76 -5.47 45.85
CA THR A 146 9.62 -6.36 47.01
C THR A 146 10.32 -7.70 46.76
N ARG A 147 10.16 -8.28 45.56
CA ARG A 147 10.69 -9.61 45.23
C ARG A 147 12.18 -9.62 44.92
N PHE A 148 12.71 -8.51 44.40
CA PHE A 148 14.09 -8.31 43.98
C PHE A 148 14.64 -7.00 44.57
N PRO A 149 14.80 -6.92 45.91
CA PRO A 149 15.13 -5.68 46.60
C PRO A 149 16.51 -5.10 46.26
N ASP A 150 17.38 -5.91 45.65
CA ASP A 150 18.74 -5.53 45.27
C ASP A 150 18.92 -5.26 43.77
N HIS A 151 17.87 -5.33 42.96
CA HIS A 151 17.96 -5.18 41.50
C HIS A 151 17.33 -3.87 41.06
N ALA A 152 18.01 -3.14 40.18
CA ALA A 152 17.40 -1.98 39.52
C ALA A 152 16.36 -2.49 38.51
N LEU A 153 15.19 -1.87 38.46
CA LEU A 153 14.17 -2.20 37.46
C LEU A 153 14.45 -1.39 36.20
N VAL A 154 14.47 -2.03 35.03
CA VAL A 154 14.74 -1.35 33.77
C VAL A 154 13.77 -1.75 32.68
N PHE A 155 13.04 -0.78 32.13
CA PHE A 155 12.37 -0.95 30.83
C PHE A 155 13.32 -0.46 29.75
N MET A 156 13.64 -1.34 28.81
CA MET A 156 14.63 -1.03 27.79
C MET A 156 14.05 -0.51 26.50
N ALA A 157 14.82 0.36 25.84
CA ALA A 157 14.62 0.73 24.45
C ALA A 157 13.23 1.33 24.15
N LEU A 158 12.55 1.97 25.10
CA LEU A 158 11.24 2.60 24.86
C LEU A 158 11.37 3.78 23.91
N ASN A 159 10.37 3.99 23.05
CA ASN A 159 10.35 5.13 22.12
C ASN A 159 9.01 5.88 22.21
N PRO A 160 8.98 7.22 22.03
CA PRO A 160 7.74 7.98 22.17
C PRO A 160 6.65 7.66 21.14
N ALA A 161 7.01 7.17 19.95
CA ALA A 161 6.04 6.90 18.89
C ALA A 161 5.12 5.70 19.24
N THR A 162 5.64 4.67 19.90
CA THR A 162 4.86 3.47 20.27
C THR A 162 4.64 3.30 21.78
N HIS A 163 5.33 4.06 22.62
CA HIS A 163 5.30 3.90 24.08
C HIS A 163 5.03 5.20 24.85
N SER A 164 4.53 6.27 24.22
CA SER A 164 4.26 7.55 24.92
C SER A 164 3.42 7.37 26.20
N PRO A 165 2.29 6.62 26.21
CA PRO A 165 1.53 6.39 27.44
C PRO A 165 2.35 5.70 28.52
N LEU A 166 3.05 4.61 28.18
CA LEU A 166 3.90 3.88 29.13
C LEU A 166 5.03 4.76 29.69
N LEU A 167 5.72 5.50 28.83
CA LEU A 167 6.79 6.43 29.24
C LEU A 167 6.29 7.43 30.29
N ASN A 168 5.12 8.03 30.06
CA ASN A 168 4.53 8.98 31.01
C ASN A 168 4.05 8.30 32.30
N ASN A 169 3.47 7.10 32.21
CA ASN A 169 3.09 6.31 33.38
C ASN A 169 4.31 5.98 34.26
N LEU A 170 5.41 5.51 33.65
CA LEU A 170 6.66 5.23 34.35
C LEU A 170 7.27 6.49 34.96
N LYS A 171 7.21 7.62 34.25
CA LYS A 171 7.68 8.90 34.78
C LYS A 171 6.90 9.32 36.02
N GLY A 172 5.56 9.19 35.99
CA GLY A 172 4.69 9.44 37.15
C GLY A 172 5.00 8.55 38.35
N GLN A 173 5.47 7.32 38.12
CA GLN A 173 5.94 6.41 39.17
C GLN A 173 7.37 6.70 39.67
N GLY A 174 8.06 7.69 39.08
CA GLY A 174 9.38 8.12 39.53
C GLY A 174 10.55 7.39 38.89
N TYR A 175 10.36 6.78 37.72
CA TYR A 175 11.45 6.27 36.90
C TYR A 175 12.29 7.43 36.34
N ALA A 176 13.61 7.25 36.32
CA ALA A 176 14.54 8.10 35.60
C ALA A 176 14.70 7.60 34.16
N PHE A 177 15.09 8.49 33.23
CA PHE A 177 15.23 8.14 31.82
C PHE A 177 16.63 8.44 31.32
N SER A 178 17.21 7.47 30.63
CA SER A 178 18.49 7.63 29.93
C SER A 178 18.35 7.33 28.45
N TYR A 179 18.88 8.20 27.61
CA TYR A 179 18.95 7.99 26.17
C TYR A 179 19.85 6.78 25.88
N MET A 180 19.29 5.80 25.17
CA MET A 180 19.95 4.54 24.84
C MET A 180 20.59 4.59 23.45
N THR A 181 19.82 5.03 22.45
CA THR A 181 20.18 5.08 21.02
C THR A 181 19.04 5.73 20.24
N HIS A 182 19.15 5.82 18.91
CA HIS A 182 18.03 6.13 18.04
C HIS A 182 17.60 4.92 17.24
N THR A 183 16.37 4.97 16.77
CA THR A 183 15.86 4.12 15.70
C THR A 183 15.36 5.00 14.55
N ARG A 184 14.89 4.35 13.49
CA ARG A 184 14.25 5.01 12.37
C ARG A 184 12.94 4.32 12.03
N MET A 185 11.96 5.10 11.64
CA MET A 185 10.62 4.63 11.36
C MET A 185 10.07 5.25 10.08
N LEU A 186 9.36 4.45 9.31
CA LEU A 186 8.61 4.90 8.16
C LEU A 186 7.13 4.58 8.41
N LEU A 187 6.30 5.60 8.20
CA LEU A 187 4.86 5.51 8.38
C LEU A 187 4.17 5.22 7.05
N PRO A 188 3.04 4.47 7.07
CA PRO A 188 2.30 4.18 5.85
C PRO A 188 1.49 5.38 5.33
N ALA A 189 1.17 6.35 6.19
CA ALA A 189 0.46 7.57 5.80
C ALA A 189 0.81 8.77 6.70
N GLY A 190 0.46 9.98 6.24
CA GLY A 190 0.56 11.22 7.02
C GLY A 190 1.96 11.85 7.09
N LEU A 191 2.97 11.22 6.47
CA LEU A 191 4.27 11.83 6.18
C LEU A 191 4.56 11.67 4.69
N ASP A 192 4.70 12.78 3.96
CA ASP A 192 5.11 12.72 2.55
C ASP A 192 6.63 12.45 2.46
N PRO A 193 7.05 11.29 1.91
CA PRO A 193 8.47 11.01 1.73
C PRO A 193 9.09 11.83 0.58
N GLY A 194 8.27 12.49 -0.25
CA GLY A 194 8.70 13.26 -1.41
C GLY A 194 9.01 12.41 -2.65
N ALA A 195 9.04 13.06 -3.81
CA ALA A 195 9.21 12.38 -5.11
C ALA A 195 10.55 11.63 -5.25
N SER A 196 11.62 12.18 -4.69
CA SER A 196 12.96 11.58 -4.72
C SER A 196 13.01 10.26 -3.95
N ALA A 197 12.40 10.20 -2.76
CA ALA A 197 12.34 8.98 -1.97
C ALA A 197 11.49 7.91 -2.65
N ARG A 198 10.32 8.28 -3.21
CA ARG A 198 9.49 7.38 -4.04
C ARG A 198 10.29 6.79 -5.20
N LYS A 199 11.03 7.62 -5.94
CA LYS A 199 11.89 7.15 -7.04
C LYS A 199 12.95 6.15 -6.57
N LEU A 200 13.61 6.40 -5.44
CA LEU A 200 14.63 5.51 -4.90
C LEU A 200 14.06 4.17 -4.43
N ARG A 201 12.91 4.18 -3.74
CA ARG A 201 12.21 2.96 -3.33
C ARG A 201 11.80 2.10 -4.53
N ARG A 202 11.17 2.70 -5.56
CA ARG A 202 10.84 2.01 -6.82
C ARG A 202 12.07 1.40 -7.49
N ARG A 203 13.22 2.09 -7.47
CA ARG A 203 14.49 1.58 -8.03
C ARG A 203 15.01 0.38 -7.23
N ASP A 204 14.90 0.41 -5.91
CA ASP A 204 15.32 -0.71 -5.06
C ASP A 204 14.39 -1.91 -5.22
N ALA A 205 13.08 -1.71 -5.33
CA ALA A 205 12.12 -2.79 -5.53
C ALA A 205 12.38 -3.58 -6.82
N ARG A 206 12.71 -2.88 -7.92
CA ARG A 206 13.09 -3.50 -9.21
C ARG A 206 14.40 -4.30 -9.15
N MET A 207 15.26 -4.04 -8.17
CA MET A 207 16.55 -4.72 -8.06
C MET A 207 16.37 -6.21 -7.78
N THR A 208 15.42 -6.58 -6.91
CA THR A 208 15.15 -7.99 -6.62
C THR A 208 14.73 -8.72 -7.89
N GLU A 209 13.84 -8.14 -8.70
CA GLU A 209 13.32 -8.71 -9.95
C GLU A 209 14.41 -9.01 -10.99
N THR A 210 15.45 -8.17 -11.06
CA THR A 210 16.52 -8.29 -12.08
C THR A 210 17.80 -8.96 -11.57
N SER A 211 17.90 -9.24 -10.28
CA SER A 211 19.13 -9.75 -9.64
C SER A 211 19.40 -11.25 -9.85
N GLY A 212 18.36 -12.01 -10.21
CA GLY A 212 18.38 -13.47 -10.26
C GLY A 212 18.26 -14.16 -8.88
N TYR A 213 18.05 -13.42 -7.79
CA TYR A 213 17.73 -14.01 -6.49
C TYR A 213 16.27 -14.42 -6.41
N GLN A 214 16.03 -15.60 -5.84
CA GLN A 214 14.71 -16.05 -5.41
C GLN A 214 14.50 -15.67 -3.95
N VAL A 215 13.27 -15.23 -3.62
CA VAL A 215 12.87 -14.97 -2.24
C VAL A 215 12.07 -16.18 -1.75
N LEU A 216 12.64 -16.93 -0.80
CA LEU A 216 12.06 -18.17 -0.27
C LEU A 216 11.72 -18.05 1.22
N ASP A 217 10.72 -18.80 1.69
CA ASP A 217 10.51 -19.01 3.13
C ASP A 217 11.66 -19.87 3.66
N GLY A 218 12.21 -19.53 4.84
CA GLY A 218 13.33 -20.27 5.41
C GLY A 218 13.03 -21.76 5.60
N ARG A 219 11.76 -22.12 5.85
CA ARG A 219 11.31 -23.51 6.02
C ARG A 219 11.39 -24.34 4.75
N ASP A 220 11.40 -23.68 3.59
CA ASP A 220 11.48 -24.32 2.28
C ASP A 220 12.92 -24.54 1.84
N VAL A 221 13.91 -24.18 2.67
CA VAL A 221 15.35 -24.34 2.38
C VAL A 221 16.01 -25.20 3.48
N PRO A 222 15.97 -26.54 3.35
CA PRO A 222 16.50 -27.46 4.35
C PRO A 222 17.99 -27.23 4.63
N GLY A 223 18.38 -27.36 5.90
CA GLY A 223 19.79 -27.27 6.31
C GLY A 223 20.40 -25.87 6.22
N CYS A 224 19.59 -24.80 6.05
CA CYS A 224 20.12 -23.44 5.89
C CYS A 224 20.63 -22.80 7.20
N ALA A 225 20.27 -23.33 8.39
CA ALA A 225 20.60 -22.71 9.69
C ALA A 225 22.09 -22.38 9.91
N PRO A 226 23.07 -23.25 9.56
CA PRO A 226 24.49 -22.90 9.67
C PRO A 226 24.86 -21.68 8.83
N ARG A 227 24.32 -21.57 7.61
CA ARG A 227 24.54 -20.43 6.72
C ARG A 227 23.89 -19.16 7.26
N LEU A 228 22.71 -19.25 7.86
CA LEU A 228 22.07 -18.08 8.51
C LEU A 228 22.91 -17.57 9.68
N ALA A 229 23.44 -18.48 10.51
CA ALA A 229 24.34 -18.12 11.61
C ALA A 229 25.63 -17.46 11.12
N GLU A 230 26.22 -17.98 10.04
CA GLU A 230 27.40 -17.38 9.41
C GLU A 230 27.12 -15.95 8.92
N LEU A 231 26.08 -15.77 8.11
CA LEU A 231 25.67 -14.47 7.58
C LEU A 231 25.34 -13.46 8.68
N TYR A 232 24.71 -13.92 9.76
CA TYR A 232 24.45 -13.10 10.94
C TYR A 232 25.75 -12.66 11.62
N ARG A 233 26.69 -13.60 11.82
CA ARG A 233 27.99 -13.37 12.47
C ARG A 233 28.83 -12.35 11.71
N MET A 234 28.88 -12.43 10.38
CA MET A 234 29.56 -11.44 9.52
C MET A 234 29.06 -10.02 9.82
N LEU A 235 27.74 -9.84 9.92
CA LEU A 235 27.15 -8.53 10.19
C LEU A 235 27.28 -8.10 11.67
N ASN A 236 26.98 -9.00 12.61
CA ASN A 236 26.71 -8.64 14.01
C ASN A 236 27.87 -8.97 14.97
N ARG A 237 28.95 -9.60 14.51
CA ARG A 237 30.11 -9.91 15.36
C ARG A 237 31.41 -9.40 14.79
N GLU A 238 31.54 -9.39 13.47
CA GLU A 238 32.71 -8.80 12.82
C GLU A 238 32.52 -7.29 12.64
N LYS A 239 31.35 -6.85 12.13
CA LYS A 239 31.06 -5.43 11.92
C LYS A 239 30.44 -4.72 13.13
N TYR A 240 29.50 -5.34 13.86
CA TYR A 240 28.82 -4.74 15.02
C TYR A 240 29.01 -5.54 16.32
N MET A 241 30.26 -5.65 16.79
CA MET A 241 30.72 -6.59 17.84
C MET A 241 29.90 -6.67 19.14
N THR A 242 29.09 -5.67 19.50
CA THR A 242 28.26 -5.69 20.72
C THR A 242 26.83 -6.21 20.51
N ASN A 243 26.45 -6.55 19.28
CA ASN A 243 25.18 -7.20 18.98
C ASN A 243 25.17 -8.64 19.56
N PRO A 244 23.98 -9.18 19.90
CA PRO A 244 23.87 -10.53 20.46
C PRO A 244 24.48 -11.55 19.51
N PRO A 245 25.32 -12.49 19.99
CA PRO A 245 25.86 -13.57 19.16
C PRO A 245 24.81 -14.68 18.98
N ASN A 246 23.91 -14.47 18.01
CA ASN A 246 22.89 -15.47 17.70
C ASN A 246 23.55 -16.76 17.18
N THR A 247 23.26 -17.88 17.84
CA THR A 247 23.87 -19.19 17.55
C THR A 247 23.14 -19.92 16.42
N GLN A 248 23.75 -20.98 15.89
CA GLN A 248 23.07 -21.88 14.95
C GLN A 248 21.78 -22.46 15.55
N ALA A 249 21.82 -22.87 16.83
CA ALA A 249 20.66 -23.44 17.52
C ALA A 249 19.47 -22.47 17.58
N PHE A 250 19.73 -21.16 17.67
CA PHE A 250 18.68 -20.16 17.57
C PHE A 250 18.01 -20.18 16.18
N PHE A 251 18.78 -20.26 15.10
CA PHE A 251 18.22 -20.33 13.75
C PHE A 251 17.49 -21.65 13.47
N GLU A 252 17.97 -22.77 14.00
CA GLU A 252 17.27 -24.05 13.94
C GLU A 252 15.89 -23.96 14.60
N ASP A 253 15.81 -23.39 15.79
CA ASP A 253 14.53 -23.21 16.50
C ASP A 253 13.62 -22.21 15.77
N LEU A 254 14.17 -21.13 15.18
CA LEU A 254 13.37 -20.19 14.38
C LEU A 254 12.75 -20.84 13.13
N LEU A 255 13.47 -21.75 12.48
CA LEU A 255 12.96 -22.47 11.30
C LEU A 255 11.86 -23.47 11.67
N GLN A 256 11.83 -23.97 12.91
CA GLN A 256 10.76 -24.84 13.40
C GLN A 256 9.56 -24.05 13.93
N GLY A 257 9.80 -22.85 14.48
CA GLY A 257 8.79 -21.99 15.06
C GLY A 257 8.05 -21.10 14.05
N THR A 258 7.05 -20.38 14.54
CA THR A 258 6.27 -19.40 13.74
C THR A 258 6.46 -17.97 14.21
N ARG A 259 7.14 -17.74 15.34
CA ARG A 259 7.21 -16.42 15.98
C ARG A 259 7.99 -15.39 15.16
N ILE A 260 9.05 -15.83 14.49
CA ILE A 260 9.90 -14.99 13.64
C ILE A 260 10.07 -15.69 12.29
N PRO A 261 9.11 -15.53 11.36
CA PRO A 261 9.25 -16.07 10.01
C PRO A 261 10.51 -15.52 9.33
N LEU A 262 11.25 -16.40 8.65
CA LEU A 262 12.47 -16.06 7.93
C LEU A 262 12.21 -16.00 6.42
N ARG A 263 12.82 -15.02 5.76
CA ARG A 263 12.85 -14.86 4.30
C ARG A 263 14.29 -14.86 3.83
N LEU A 264 14.58 -15.69 2.83
CA LEU A 264 15.93 -15.92 2.32
C LEU A 264 16.04 -15.41 0.89
N LEU A 265 17.16 -14.77 0.54
CA LEU A 265 17.55 -14.50 -0.84
C LEU A 265 18.51 -15.62 -1.27
N VAL A 266 18.05 -16.43 -2.21
CA VAL A 266 18.74 -17.61 -2.72
C VAL A 266 19.12 -17.43 -4.17
N LYS A 267 20.37 -17.71 -4.51
CA LYS A 267 20.87 -17.72 -5.89
C LYS A 267 21.80 -18.90 -6.07
N ASP A 268 21.62 -19.63 -7.16
CA ASP A 268 22.42 -20.82 -7.49
C ASP A 268 22.52 -21.83 -6.33
N GLY A 269 21.41 -22.01 -5.59
CA GLY A 269 21.31 -22.91 -4.44
C GLY A 269 21.94 -22.40 -3.14
N ARG A 270 22.53 -21.19 -3.13
CA ARG A 270 23.19 -20.58 -1.97
C ARG A 270 22.35 -19.44 -1.39
N VAL A 271 22.27 -19.39 -0.05
CA VAL A 271 21.68 -18.26 0.68
C VAL A 271 22.73 -17.17 0.84
N ASP A 272 22.49 -15.98 0.29
CA ASP A 272 23.40 -14.83 0.41
C ASP A 272 22.86 -13.71 1.28
N ALA A 273 21.56 -13.71 1.56
CA ALA A 273 20.96 -12.78 2.51
C ALA A 273 19.70 -13.36 3.15
N PHE A 274 19.37 -12.88 4.35
CA PHE A 274 18.12 -13.21 5.01
C PHE A 274 17.63 -12.10 5.92
N TYR A 275 16.33 -12.13 6.22
CA TYR A 275 15.73 -11.31 7.27
C TYR A 275 14.60 -12.06 7.97
N GLY A 276 14.46 -11.82 9.26
CA GLY A 276 13.29 -12.20 10.05
C GLY A 276 12.26 -11.10 10.10
N ILE A 277 11.00 -11.47 10.32
CA ILE A 277 9.87 -10.55 10.41
C ILE A 277 9.22 -10.69 11.79
N SER A 278 8.91 -9.57 12.43
CA SER A 278 8.02 -9.53 13.58
C SER A 278 7.11 -8.31 13.48
N VAL A 279 5.89 -8.44 13.97
CA VAL A 279 4.89 -7.38 14.00
C VAL A 279 4.37 -7.24 15.43
N LYS A 280 4.27 -6.01 15.92
CA LYS A 280 3.62 -5.67 17.18
C LYS A 280 2.99 -4.30 17.05
N ASP A 281 1.73 -4.19 17.47
CA ASP A 281 0.97 -2.93 17.53
C ASP A 281 1.08 -2.11 16.23
N GLU A 282 0.83 -2.78 15.09
CA GLU A 282 0.88 -2.18 13.74
C GLU A 282 2.27 -1.62 13.36
N VAL A 283 3.34 -2.16 13.94
CA VAL A 283 4.72 -1.88 13.56
C VAL A 283 5.43 -3.17 13.20
N LEU A 284 5.88 -3.25 11.94
CA LEU A 284 6.77 -4.28 11.47
C LEU A 284 8.23 -3.91 11.78
N TYR A 285 9.03 -4.89 12.18
CA TYR A 285 10.48 -4.71 12.27
C TYR A 285 11.20 -6.04 12.02
N SER A 286 12.49 -5.95 11.74
CA SER A 286 13.35 -7.14 11.59
C SER A 286 14.12 -7.40 12.88
N PRO A 287 13.82 -8.49 13.63
CA PRO A 287 14.57 -8.87 14.82
C PRO A 287 15.98 -9.38 14.47
N VAL A 288 16.13 -10.04 13.32
CA VAL A 288 17.38 -10.64 12.87
C VAL A 288 17.53 -10.50 11.36
N SER A 289 18.74 -10.21 10.89
CA SER A 289 19.09 -10.21 9.47
C SER A 289 20.58 -10.42 9.29
N GLY A 290 20.96 -10.85 8.10
CA GLY A 290 22.34 -11.09 7.70
C GLY A 290 22.48 -11.12 6.19
N TYR A 291 23.66 -10.78 5.69
CA TYR A 291 23.98 -10.86 4.27
C TYR A 291 25.49 -11.01 4.08
N ASP A 292 25.87 -11.54 2.94
CA ASP A 292 27.25 -11.85 2.63
C ASP A 292 28.04 -10.55 2.36
N LEU A 293 29.01 -10.26 3.24
CA LEU A 293 29.90 -9.10 3.12
C LEU A 293 31.09 -9.33 2.17
N THR A 294 31.30 -10.56 1.69
CA THR A 294 32.35 -10.89 0.71
C THR A 294 31.92 -10.58 -0.72
N LEU A 295 30.61 -10.46 -0.95
CA LEU A 295 30.08 -10.10 -2.26
C LEU A 295 30.23 -8.59 -2.55
N PRO A 296 30.48 -8.21 -3.81
CA PRO A 296 30.57 -6.80 -4.20
C PRO A 296 29.33 -5.98 -3.82
N GLN A 297 29.52 -4.73 -3.40
CA GLN A 297 28.43 -3.87 -2.92
C GLN A 297 27.38 -3.56 -4.00
N ASP A 298 27.78 -3.56 -5.27
CA ASP A 298 26.91 -3.33 -6.43
C ASP A 298 25.91 -4.48 -6.68
N VAL A 299 26.17 -5.68 -6.15
CA VAL A 299 25.16 -6.77 -6.02
C VAL A 299 23.92 -6.27 -5.27
N GLY A 300 24.10 -5.37 -4.29
CA GLY A 300 23.00 -4.65 -3.69
C GLY A 300 22.18 -5.42 -2.65
N LEU A 301 22.73 -6.46 -2.01
CA LEU A 301 22.03 -7.29 -1.00
C LEU A 301 21.33 -6.47 0.09
N TYR A 302 22.03 -5.48 0.68
CA TYR A 302 21.44 -4.61 1.69
C TYR A 302 20.25 -3.79 1.16
N ARG A 303 20.30 -3.36 -0.11
CA ARG A 303 19.22 -2.60 -0.76
C ARG A 303 18.00 -3.48 -0.98
N MET A 304 18.21 -4.70 -1.49
CA MET A 304 17.15 -5.68 -1.70
C MET A 304 16.50 -6.07 -0.36
N LEU A 305 17.30 -6.41 0.66
CA LEU A 305 16.79 -6.74 2.00
C LEU A 305 15.90 -5.63 2.57
N ASN A 306 16.37 -4.39 2.56
CA ASN A 306 15.60 -3.27 3.10
C ASN A 306 14.34 -3.00 2.26
N SER A 307 14.42 -3.11 0.93
CA SER A 307 13.27 -2.97 0.05
C SER A 307 12.22 -4.04 0.29
N LEU A 308 12.63 -5.31 0.43
CA LEU A 308 11.75 -6.42 0.73
C LEU A 308 11.05 -6.24 2.08
N LEU A 309 11.80 -5.84 3.11
CA LEU A 309 11.23 -5.56 4.42
C LEU A 309 10.23 -4.39 4.40
N MET A 310 10.51 -3.31 3.66
CA MET A 310 9.56 -2.21 3.48
C MET A 310 8.28 -2.66 2.76
N MET A 311 8.42 -3.50 1.73
CA MET A 311 7.28 -4.05 1.00
C MET A 311 6.39 -4.94 1.88
N GLU A 312 6.97 -5.74 2.79
CA GLU A 312 6.21 -6.52 3.78
C GLU A 312 5.33 -5.62 4.66
N ALA A 313 5.81 -4.43 5.03
CA ALA A 313 5.04 -3.48 5.84
C ALA A 313 3.96 -2.76 5.02
N PHE A 314 4.29 -2.31 3.80
CA PHE A 314 3.32 -1.64 2.93
C PHE A 314 2.18 -2.58 2.52
N ASP A 315 2.45 -3.85 2.22
CA ASP A 315 1.42 -4.83 1.86
C ASP A 315 0.43 -5.09 3.00
N ARG A 316 0.88 -4.92 4.24
CA ARG A 316 0.06 -5.01 5.45
C ARG A 316 -0.62 -3.68 5.80
N GLY A 317 -0.20 -2.56 5.19
CA GLY A 317 -0.68 -1.22 5.52
C GLY A 317 -0.23 -0.72 6.89
N ILE A 318 0.94 -1.16 7.36
CA ILE A 318 1.45 -0.87 8.69
C ILE A 318 2.78 -0.10 8.66
N ALA A 319 3.15 0.50 9.80
CA ALA A 319 4.45 1.18 9.92
C ALA A 319 5.59 0.17 9.95
N ILE A 320 6.79 0.64 9.63
CA ILE A 320 8.02 -0.14 9.74
C ILE A 320 9.06 0.59 10.56
N GLU A 321 9.67 -0.12 11.50
CA GLU A 321 10.87 0.33 12.18
C GLU A 321 12.11 -0.36 11.60
N THR A 322 13.01 0.42 11.02
CA THR A 322 14.19 -0.07 10.29
C THR A 322 15.46 -0.08 11.14
N GLY A 323 15.38 0.35 12.41
CA GLY A 323 16.52 0.43 13.32
C GLY A 323 17.44 1.61 13.04
N GLY A 324 18.41 1.85 13.93
CA GLY A 324 19.51 2.80 13.69
C GLY A 324 20.53 2.28 12.67
N GLY A 325 21.44 3.15 12.22
CA GLY A 325 22.53 2.81 11.30
C GLY A 325 22.14 2.90 9.82
N SER A 326 23.15 3.13 8.96
CA SER A 326 22.97 3.50 7.55
C SER A 326 21.99 4.67 7.38
N ASP A 327 22.06 5.64 8.28
CA ASP A 327 21.08 6.73 8.38
C ASP A 327 20.88 7.51 7.07
N PRO A 328 21.93 7.88 6.30
CA PRO A 328 21.75 8.56 5.02
C PRO A 328 20.94 7.73 4.01
N PHE A 329 21.19 6.43 3.97
CA PHE A 329 20.44 5.52 3.09
C PHE A 329 18.95 5.50 3.44
N LYS A 330 18.63 5.38 4.73
CA LYS A 330 17.24 5.28 5.21
C LYS A 330 16.52 6.63 5.09
N SER A 331 17.19 7.73 5.41
CA SER A 331 16.67 9.09 5.24
C SER A 331 16.24 9.37 3.81
N LEU A 332 17.07 9.00 2.83
CA LEU A 332 16.75 9.13 1.40
C LEU A 332 15.53 8.31 0.95
N ARG A 333 14.99 7.42 1.79
CA ARG A 333 13.79 6.61 1.53
C ARG A 333 12.57 7.05 2.34
N GLY A 334 12.70 8.12 3.12
CA GLY A 334 11.61 8.75 3.87
C GLY A 334 11.57 8.38 5.35
N ASP A 335 12.46 7.52 5.84
CA ASP A 335 12.50 7.16 7.24
C ASP A 335 12.78 8.39 8.12
N ARG A 336 12.12 8.48 9.28
CA ARG A 336 12.36 9.52 10.29
C ARG A 336 13.10 8.96 11.50
N PRO A 337 14.09 9.68 12.05
CA PRO A 337 14.76 9.26 13.27
C PRO A 337 13.86 9.44 14.50
N LEU A 338 14.03 8.56 15.48
CA LEU A 338 13.29 8.54 16.74
C LEU A 338 14.21 8.16 17.90
N PRO A 339 14.22 8.88 19.04
CA PRO A 339 15.03 8.51 20.18
C PRO A 339 14.46 7.29 20.90
N ARG A 340 15.36 6.47 21.47
CA ARG A 340 15.03 5.37 22.38
C ARG A 340 15.63 5.65 23.76
N TYR A 341 14.84 5.36 24.79
CA TYR A 341 15.15 5.61 26.18
C TYR A 341 15.08 4.31 26.99
N ASN A 342 15.94 4.17 27.98
CA ASN A 342 15.73 3.23 29.07
C ASN A 342 15.04 3.97 30.22
N ALA A 343 13.99 3.38 30.78
CA ALA A 343 13.36 3.86 32.01
C ALA A 343 13.85 3.02 33.19
N VAL A 344 14.33 3.67 34.26
CA VAL A 344 15.06 3.02 35.34
C VAL A 344 14.47 3.41 36.70
N TYR A 345 14.17 2.41 37.54
CA TYR A 345 13.71 2.63 38.91
C TYR A 345 14.76 2.18 39.93
N LEU A 346 15.12 3.10 40.83
CA LEU A 346 16.22 2.95 41.78
C LEU A 346 15.85 3.30 43.23
N ARG A 347 14.63 3.79 43.49
CA ARG A 347 14.30 4.40 44.79
C ARG A 347 14.40 3.43 45.97
N HIS A 348 14.21 2.13 45.71
CA HIS A 348 14.35 1.07 46.70
C HIS A 348 15.80 0.64 46.95
N LEU A 349 16.75 1.09 46.12
CA LEU A 349 18.16 0.70 46.21
C LEU A 349 18.98 1.68 47.07
N PRO A 350 20.04 1.18 47.74
CA PRO A 350 20.97 2.04 48.48
C PRO A 350 21.69 3.04 47.55
N SER A 351 22.02 4.21 48.07
CA SER A 351 22.52 5.38 47.30
C SER A 351 23.77 5.09 46.45
N TYR A 352 24.66 4.19 46.87
CA TYR A 352 25.84 3.83 46.07
C TYR A 352 25.46 3.21 44.71
N ARG A 353 24.30 2.53 44.63
CA ARG A 353 23.79 1.96 43.38
C ARG A 353 23.33 3.03 42.40
N HIS A 354 23.02 4.23 42.88
CA HIS A 354 22.56 5.34 42.04
C HIS A 354 23.73 5.98 41.28
N ILE A 355 24.97 5.82 41.75
CA ILE A 355 26.17 6.38 41.12
C ILE A 355 26.31 5.87 39.68
N ALA A 356 26.17 4.56 39.45
CA ALA A 356 26.22 3.97 38.11
C ALA A 356 25.23 4.65 37.15
N TRP A 357 24.01 4.86 37.62
CA TRP A 357 22.92 5.38 36.80
C TRP A 357 23.01 6.88 36.57
N ARG A 358 23.52 7.66 37.53
CA ARG A 358 23.88 9.07 37.28
C ARG A 358 24.97 9.21 36.22
N LEU A 359 25.93 8.28 36.17
CA LEU A 359 26.93 8.24 35.11
C LEU A 359 26.30 7.82 33.76
N VAL A 360 25.35 6.89 33.77
CA VAL A 360 24.55 6.55 32.59
C VAL A 360 23.75 7.77 32.10
N ASP A 361 23.14 8.55 32.98
CA ASP A 361 22.39 9.75 32.59
C ASP A 361 23.31 10.79 31.95
N LYS A 362 24.50 11.04 32.52
CA LYS A 362 25.50 11.93 31.92
C LYS A 362 25.97 11.44 30.54
N LEU A 363 26.34 10.16 30.43
CA LEU A 363 26.78 9.59 29.16
C LEU A 363 25.64 9.59 28.12
N GLY A 364 24.47 9.10 28.50
CA GLY A 364 23.30 8.97 27.63
C GLY A 364 22.72 10.32 27.21
N ASN A 365 22.30 11.13 28.19
CA ASN A 365 21.48 12.32 27.95
C ASN A 365 22.31 13.54 27.54
N GLU A 366 23.55 13.68 28.02
CA GLU A 366 24.39 14.83 27.69
C GLU A 366 25.31 14.53 26.51
N SER A 367 25.98 13.37 26.51
CA SER A 367 26.99 13.03 25.48
C SER A 367 26.38 12.34 24.25
N LEU A 368 25.76 11.18 24.43
CA LEU A 368 25.27 10.35 23.32
C LEU A 368 24.09 10.99 22.60
N LEU A 369 23.13 11.55 23.35
CA LEU A 369 21.99 12.25 22.78
C LEU A 369 22.42 13.47 21.97
N GLY A 370 23.32 14.30 22.52
CA GLY A 370 23.88 15.45 21.82
C GLY A 370 24.64 15.07 20.54
N PHE A 371 25.43 14.00 20.60
CA PHE A 371 26.13 13.45 19.43
C PHE A 371 25.14 12.96 18.36
N SER A 372 24.14 12.15 18.75
CA SER A 372 23.11 11.66 17.84
C SER A 372 22.33 12.80 17.21
N ARG A 373 21.92 13.82 17.98
CA ARG A 373 21.24 15.01 17.49
C ARG A 373 22.05 15.69 16.39
N LYS A 374 23.33 15.97 16.65
CA LYS A 374 24.21 16.62 15.67
C LYS A 374 24.29 15.81 14.38
N ARG A 375 24.62 14.52 14.48
CA ARG A 375 24.77 13.63 13.32
C ARG A 375 23.47 13.48 12.53
N LEU A 376 22.34 13.34 13.20
CA LEU A 376 21.04 13.21 12.55
C LEU A 376 20.66 14.51 11.85
N ARG A 377 20.96 15.69 12.41
CA ARG A 377 20.70 16.98 11.73
C ARG A 377 21.51 17.12 10.44
N GLU A 378 22.74 16.62 10.40
CA GLU A 378 23.56 16.58 9.18
C GLU A 378 22.94 15.67 8.08
N VAL A 379 22.21 14.63 8.48
CA VAL A 379 21.60 13.66 7.56
C VAL A 379 20.18 14.07 7.13
N ASP A 380 19.37 14.46 8.10
CA ASP A 380 17.92 14.62 7.95
C ASP A 380 17.49 16.08 7.86
N GLY A 381 18.36 17.03 8.22
CA GLY A 381 18.01 18.44 8.40
C GLY A 381 17.27 18.70 9.72
N GLU A 382 17.30 19.95 10.20
CA GLU A 382 16.81 20.31 11.53
C GLU A 382 15.32 20.02 11.74
N ALA A 383 14.48 20.29 10.74
CA ALA A 383 13.03 20.08 10.80
C ALA A 383 12.61 18.62 11.02
N ASN A 384 13.49 17.66 10.73
CA ASN A 384 13.18 16.24 10.73
C ASN A 384 13.77 15.49 11.94
N VAL A 385 14.49 16.20 12.83
CA VAL A 385 15.14 15.63 14.02
C VAL A 385 14.45 16.17 15.27
N VAL A 386 13.29 15.60 15.57
CA VAL A 386 12.42 16.02 16.69
C VAL A 386 12.58 15.09 17.89
N GLY A 387 12.58 15.65 19.09
CA GLY A 387 12.65 14.88 20.35
C GLY A 387 14.07 14.51 20.81
N PHE A 388 15.10 15.11 20.22
CA PHE A 388 16.51 14.84 20.53
C PHE A 388 17.19 15.91 21.40
N ASP A 389 16.44 16.91 21.88
CA ASP A 389 17.01 18.04 22.63
C ASP A 389 17.28 17.75 24.11
N GLY A 390 16.64 16.70 24.65
CA GLY A 390 16.76 16.29 26.03
C GLY A 390 15.69 15.28 26.40
N ILE A 391 15.66 14.87 27.67
CA ILE A 391 14.53 14.11 28.21
C ILE A 391 13.35 15.08 28.39
N PRO A 392 12.22 14.89 27.69
CA PRO A 392 11.10 15.82 27.76
C PRO A 392 10.35 15.74 29.09
N GLU A 393 9.61 16.79 29.42
CA GLU A 393 8.69 16.77 30.57
C GLU A 393 7.56 15.76 30.36
N THR A 394 6.96 15.77 29.18
CA THR A 394 5.93 14.82 28.75
C THR A 394 6.40 14.17 27.46
N PHE A 395 6.40 12.85 27.41
CA PHE A 395 6.73 12.11 26.20
C PHE A 395 5.53 12.13 25.26
N ALA A 396 5.68 12.75 24.09
CA ALA A 396 4.71 12.71 23.00
C ALA A 396 5.34 12.12 21.73
N PRO A 397 4.56 11.47 20.85
CA PRO A 397 5.04 11.10 19.52
C PRO A 397 5.55 12.35 18.77
N PRO A 398 6.77 12.34 18.20
CA PRO A 398 7.32 13.50 17.49
C PRO A 398 6.67 13.75 16.11
N PHE A 399 5.89 12.78 15.64
CA PHE A 399 5.06 12.77 14.44
C PHE A 399 3.88 11.81 14.74
N LEU A 400 2.96 11.63 13.79
CA LEU A 400 1.83 10.69 13.95
C LEU A 400 2.30 9.34 14.51
N SER A 401 1.67 8.86 15.57
CA SER A 401 1.95 7.49 16.04
C SER A 401 1.65 6.47 14.93
N PRO A 402 2.31 5.30 14.93
CA PRO A 402 1.99 4.24 13.97
C PRO A 402 0.51 3.93 13.88
N ARG A 403 -0.18 3.88 15.02
CA ARG A 403 -1.63 3.63 15.10
C ARG A 403 -2.45 4.71 14.42
N GLU A 404 -2.13 5.99 14.64
CA GLU A 404 -2.82 7.10 13.99
C GLU A 404 -2.56 7.12 12.47
N SER A 405 -1.33 6.77 12.06
CA SER A 405 -0.96 6.67 10.65
C SER A 405 -1.69 5.52 9.94
N VAL A 406 -1.77 4.34 10.56
CA VAL A 406 -2.53 3.19 10.04
C VAL A 406 -4.01 3.52 9.95
N ALA A 407 -4.58 4.17 10.97
CA ALA A 407 -5.97 4.63 10.93
C ALA A 407 -6.22 5.64 9.80
N LEU A 408 -5.27 6.54 9.53
CA LEU A 408 -5.35 7.46 8.40
C LEU A 408 -5.34 6.71 7.05
N LEU A 409 -4.43 5.75 6.87
CA LEU A 409 -4.37 4.92 5.66
C LEU A 409 -5.67 4.14 5.45
N ASN A 410 -6.21 3.53 6.51
CA ASN A 410 -7.46 2.76 6.43
C ASN A 410 -8.63 3.63 5.98
N ARG A 411 -8.75 4.87 6.50
CA ARG A 411 -9.78 5.82 6.03
C ARG A 411 -9.62 6.18 4.56
N GLU A 412 -8.39 6.33 4.08
CA GLU A 412 -8.12 6.58 2.66
C GLU A 412 -8.52 5.38 1.79
N LEU A 413 -8.19 4.16 2.23
CA LEU A 413 -8.56 2.93 1.53
C LEU A 413 -10.09 2.74 1.49
N GLU A 414 -10.78 2.96 2.60
CA GLU A 414 -12.25 2.92 2.66
C GLU A 414 -12.89 4.00 1.77
N SER A 415 -12.25 5.17 1.63
CA SER A 415 -12.68 6.18 0.66
C SER A 415 -12.52 5.69 -0.77
N LEU A 416 -11.37 5.09 -1.11
CA LEU A 416 -11.12 4.55 -2.44
C LEU A 416 -12.10 3.42 -2.79
N GLU A 417 -12.35 2.52 -1.85
CA GLU A 417 -13.34 1.44 -1.99
C GLU A 417 -14.74 2.01 -2.29
N ARG A 418 -15.18 3.00 -1.51
CA ARG A 418 -16.47 3.70 -1.76
C ARG A 418 -16.51 4.40 -3.11
N ASP A 419 -15.43 5.07 -3.51
CA ASP A 419 -15.38 5.79 -4.78
C ASP A 419 -15.40 4.83 -5.99
N VAL A 420 -14.76 3.66 -5.87
CA VAL A 420 -14.80 2.59 -6.88
C VAL A 420 -16.23 2.06 -7.01
N GLU A 421 -16.92 1.76 -5.90
CA GLU A 421 -18.30 1.28 -5.94
C GLU A 421 -19.29 2.37 -6.41
N ALA A 422 -19.10 3.63 -6.00
CA ALA A 422 -19.91 4.75 -6.52
C ALA A 422 -19.75 4.91 -8.04
N THR A 423 -18.56 4.63 -8.58
CA THR A 423 -18.28 4.67 -10.02
C THR A 423 -19.12 3.66 -10.80
N ALA A 424 -19.53 2.54 -10.19
CA ALA A 424 -20.42 1.56 -10.81
C ALA A 424 -21.78 2.16 -11.19
N ASN A 425 -22.27 3.12 -10.40
CA ASN A 425 -23.55 3.79 -10.61
C ASN A 425 -23.49 4.94 -11.63
N LEU A 426 -22.28 5.41 -11.99
CA LEU A 426 -22.10 6.47 -12.98
C LEU A 426 -22.23 5.91 -14.41
N THR A 427 -22.49 6.76 -15.40
CA THR A 427 -22.51 6.33 -16.81
C THR A 427 -21.76 7.29 -17.74
N GLY A 428 -21.53 6.88 -18.99
CA GLY A 428 -21.02 7.75 -20.05
C GLY A 428 -19.66 8.41 -19.75
N LYS A 429 -19.59 9.74 -19.97
CA LYS A 429 -18.37 10.54 -19.79
C LYS A 429 -17.98 10.68 -18.31
N GLU A 430 -18.96 10.69 -17.40
CA GLU A 430 -18.74 10.86 -15.97
C GLU A 430 -18.02 9.64 -15.38
N ARG A 431 -18.51 8.43 -15.68
CA ARG A 431 -17.82 7.18 -15.32
C ARG A 431 -16.37 7.19 -15.81
N THR A 432 -16.15 7.60 -17.07
CA THR A 432 -14.80 7.66 -17.66
C THR A 432 -13.87 8.60 -16.89
N ARG A 433 -14.36 9.80 -16.52
CA ARG A 433 -13.57 10.76 -15.71
C ARG A 433 -13.22 10.21 -14.33
N HIS A 434 -14.18 9.59 -13.65
CA HIS A 434 -13.97 8.99 -12.33
C HIS A 434 -12.96 7.85 -12.37
N VAL A 435 -13.06 6.96 -13.37
CA VAL A 435 -12.10 5.87 -13.58
C VAL A 435 -10.67 6.41 -13.75
N VAL A 436 -10.46 7.42 -14.59
CA VAL A 436 -9.12 8.03 -14.79
C VAL A 436 -8.58 8.63 -13.49
N ALA A 437 -9.43 9.33 -12.72
CA ALA A 437 -9.03 9.90 -11.44
C ALA A 437 -8.68 8.81 -10.41
N LEU A 438 -9.42 7.70 -10.38
CA LEU A 438 -9.17 6.59 -9.47
C LEU A 438 -7.90 5.81 -9.83
N HIS A 439 -7.61 5.58 -11.12
CA HIS A 439 -6.33 5.00 -11.53
C HIS A 439 -5.15 5.79 -10.97
N LYS A 440 -5.18 7.12 -11.11
CA LYS A 440 -4.12 7.99 -10.58
C LYS A 440 -3.96 7.86 -9.07
N ARG A 441 -5.05 7.76 -8.31
CA ARG A 441 -4.98 7.58 -6.84
C ARG A 441 -4.45 6.18 -6.47
N LEU A 442 -4.83 5.15 -7.21
CA LEU A 442 -4.37 3.78 -7.02
C LEU A 442 -2.91 3.55 -7.46
N GLU A 443 -2.21 4.55 -8.02
CA GLU A 443 -0.78 4.50 -8.32
C GLU A 443 0.10 4.88 -7.12
N GLU A 444 -0.49 5.30 -6.00
CA GLU A 444 0.26 5.68 -4.81
C GLU A 444 1.02 4.48 -4.22
N GLU A 445 2.32 4.66 -3.98
CA GLU A 445 3.25 3.55 -3.70
C GLU A 445 3.07 2.97 -2.30
N GLN A 446 2.58 3.78 -1.35
CA GLN A 446 2.38 3.35 0.03
C GLN A 446 1.08 2.57 0.23
N LEU A 447 0.20 2.51 -0.77
CA LEU A 447 -1.04 1.75 -0.67
C LEU A 447 -0.74 0.24 -0.68
N PRO A 448 -1.43 -0.56 0.16
CA PRO A 448 -1.22 -2.00 0.21
C PRO A 448 -1.50 -2.70 -1.11
N ARG A 449 -0.47 -3.33 -1.72
CA ARG A 449 -0.58 -3.96 -3.04
C ARG A 449 -1.72 -4.98 -3.13
N PRO A 450 -1.94 -5.87 -2.13
CA PRO A 450 -3.04 -6.84 -2.21
C PRO A 450 -4.43 -6.18 -2.27
N ARG A 451 -4.63 -5.06 -1.56
CA ARG A 451 -5.90 -4.32 -1.60
C ARG A 451 -6.05 -3.53 -2.90
N VAL A 452 -4.99 -2.83 -3.32
CA VAL A 452 -4.97 -2.08 -4.58
C VAL A 452 -5.22 -3.00 -5.78
N ALA A 453 -4.66 -4.21 -5.79
CA ALA A 453 -4.89 -5.17 -6.87
C ALA A 453 -6.38 -5.51 -7.04
N ARG A 454 -7.12 -5.72 -5.94
CA ARG A 454 -8.57 -5.96 -5.97
C ARG A 454 -9.33 -4.76 -6.53
N LEU A 455 -8.97 -3.55 -6.09
CA LEU A 455 -9.60 -2.32 -6.57
C LEU A 455 -9.35 -2.06 -8.05
N ARG A 456 -8.11 -2.30 -8.51
CA ARG A 456 -7.76 -2.18 -9.94
C ARG A 456 -8.54 -3.19 -10.79
N GLU A 457 -8.69 -4.42 -10.31
CA GLU A 457 -9.47 -5.43 -11.02
C GLU A 457 -10.95 -5.03 -11.13
N ARG A 458 -11.54 -4.54 -10.03
CA ARG A 458 -12.90 -3.99 -10.04
C ARG A 458 -13.04 -2.82 -11.01
N LEU A 459 -12.08 -1.91 -11.04
CA LEU A 459 -12.10 -0.76 -11.93
C LEU A 459 -12.01 -1.16 -13.42
N LYS A 460 -11.19 -2.16 -13.74
CA LYS A 460 -11.11 -2.75 -15.10
C LYS A 460 -12.44 -3.39 -15.52
N GLN A 461 -13.14 -4.07 -14.61
CA GLN A 461 -14.46 -4.61 -14.90
C GLN A 461 -15.45 -3.50 -15.27
N LEU A 462 -15.48 -2.40 -14.50
CA LEU A 462 -16.35 -1.25 -14.77
C LEU A 462 -16.03 -0.55 -16.10
N GLU A 463 -14.76 -0.51 -16.49
CA GLU A 463 -14.33 -0.05 -17.82
C GLU A 463 -14.86 -0.96 -18.93
N HIS A 464 -14.73 -2.28 -18.76
CA HIS A 464 -15.21 -3.27 -19.73
C HIS A 464 -16.73 -3.21 -19.89
N ASP A 465 -17.47 -3.15 -18.78
CA ASP A 465 -18.93 -3.00 -18.79
C ASP A 465 -19.34 -1.74 -19.55
N SER A 466 -18.65 -0.62 -19.33
CA SER A 466 -18.92 0.65 -20.03
C SER A 466 -18.68 0.58 -21.54
N GLN A 467 -17.64 -0.14 -21.97
CA GLN A 467 -17.37 -0.37 -23.39
C GLN A 467 -18.42 -1.29 -24.03
N THR A 468 -18.90 -2.28 -23.27
CA THR A 468 -19.92 -3.23 -23.71
C THR A 468 -21.27 -2.54 -23.84
N ASP A 469 -21.66 -1.73 -22.85
CA ASP A 469 -22.86 -0.87 -22.90
C ASP A 469 -22.84 0.08 -24.11
N LYS A 470 -21.69 0.70 -24.41
CA LYS A 470 -21.52 1.55 -25.60
C LYS A 470 -21.68 0.77 -26.90
N LYS A 471 -21.17 -0.46 -26.96
CA LYS A 471 -21.30 -1.34 -28.15
C LYS A 471 -22.73 -1.85 -28.31
N GLN A 472 -23.41 -2.21 -27.23
CA GLN A 472 -24.81 -2.64 -27.24
C GLN A 472 -25.75 -1.49 -27.61
N ARG A 473 -25.54 -0.28 -27.06
CA ARG A 473 -26.30 0.92 -27.48
C ARG A 473 -26.08 1.29 -28.96
N LYS A 474 -24.90 0.99 -29.53
CA LYS A 474 -24.66 1.13 -30.98
C LYS A 474 -25.27 0.00 -31.82
N LYS A 475 -25.62 -1.14 -31.22
CA LYS A 475 -26.17 -2.34 -31.89
C LYS A 475 -27.68 -2.57 -31.63
N GLY A 476 -28.32 -1.78 -30.78
CA GLY A 476 -29.78 -1.82 -30.62
C GLY A 476 -30.50 -1.53 -31.95
N PRO A 477 -31.75 -1.99 -32.14
CA PRO A 477 -32.49 -1.73 -33.36
C PRO A 477 -32.55 -0.21 -33.55
N LYS A 478 -32.09 0.27 -34.71
CA LYS A 478 -32.60 1.54 -35.20
C LYS A 478 -34.06 1.25 -35.54
N ASP A 479 -34.99 1.60 -34.65
CA ASP A 479 -36.33 1.93 -35.10
C ASP A 479 -36.12 3.06 -36.09
N ASP A 480 -36.16 2.73 -37.38
CA ASP A 480 -36.04 3.71 -38.44
C ASP A 480 -37.38 4.44 -38.48
N PRO A 481 -37.50 5.68 -37.96
CA PRO A 481 -38.79 6.36 -37.86
C PRO A 481 -39.43 6.57 -39.25
N ARG A 482 -38.60 6.52 -40.31
CA ARG A 482 -39.02 6.57 -41.72
C ARG A 482 -39.83 5.34 -42.14
N ALA A 483 -39.61 4.18 -41.52
CA ALA A 483 -40.28 2.94 -41.87
C ALA A 483 -41.77 2.97 -41.51
N ASP A 484 -42.14 3.67 -40.42
CA ASP A 484 -43.54 3.81 -40.03
C ASP A 484 -44.30 4.75 -40.97
N VAL A 485 -43.69 5.88 -41.37
CA VAL A 485 -44.28 6.80 -42.35
C VAL A 485 -44.44 6.12 -43.72
N ALA A 486 -43.41 5.39 -44.18
CA ALA A 486 -43.49 4.64 -45.43
C ALA A 486 -44.57 3.55 -45.42
N ARG A 487 -44.78 2.87 -44.28
CA ARG A 487 -45.86 1.89 -44.11
C ARG A 487 -47.24 2.53 -44.28
N HIS A 488 -47.49 3.65 -43.62
CA HIS A 488 -48.76 4.38 -43.76
C HIS A 488 -49.02 4.86 -45.19
N LEU A 489 -47.97 5.32 -45.90
CA LEU A 489 -48.09 5.73 -47.31
C LEU A 489 -48.42 4.55 -48.23
N LEU A 490 -47.88 3.36 -47.96
CA LEU A 490 -48.21 2.13 -48.71
C LEU A 490 -49.62 1.63 -48.39
N GLU A 491 -50.07 1.73 -47.14
CA GLU A 491 -51.44 1.38 -46.74
C GLU A 491 -52.49 2.31 -47.39
N ALA A 492 -52.15 3.59 -47.59
CA ALA A 492 -53.00 4.56 -48.27
C ALA A 492 -52.88 4.52 -49.81
N ALA A 493 -52.04 3.65 -50.37
CA ALA A 493 -51.78 3.58 -51.80
C ALA A 493 -52.93 2.95 -52.60
N THR A 494 -53.06 3.35 -53.86
CA THR A 494 -54.03 2.74 -54.79
C THR A 494 -53.35 1.70 -55.67
N THR A 495 -54.08 0.64 -56.05
CA THR A 495 -53.54 -0.37 -56.99
C THR A 495 -54.07 -0.13 -58.40
N VAL A 496 -53.18 -0.03 -59.39
CA VAL A 496 -53.54 0.15 -60.81
C VAL A 496 -52.75 -0.86 -61.65
N GLY A 497 -53.44 -1.71 -62.41
CA GLY A 497 -52.77 -2.71 -63.29
C GLY A 497 -51.83 -3.67 -62.56
N GLY A 498 -52.08 -3.97 -61.28
CA GLY A 498 -51.19 -4.79 -60.43
C GLY A 498 -49.99 -4.05 -59.83
N THR A 499 -49.90 -2.73 -60.01
CA THR A 499 -48.85 -1.85 -59.48
C THR A 499 -49.38 -1.01 -58.32
N THR A 500 -48.60 -0.89 -57.24
CA THR A 500 -48.89 0.01 -56.13
C THR A 500 -48.53 1.44 -56.51
N VAL A 501 -49.50 2.36 -56.47
CA VAL A 501 -49.33 3.77 -56.81
C VAL A 501 -49.51 4.63 -55.56
N VAL A 502 -48.43 5.26 -55.13
CA VAL A 502 -48.38 6.18 -53.99
C VAL A 502 -48.31 7.60 -54.54
N CYS A 503 -49.43 8.32 -54.58
CA CYS A 503 -49.47 9.75 -54.89
C CYS A 503 -49.95 10.51 -53.66
N HIS A 504 -49.06 11.27 -53.00
CA HIS A 504 -49.40 11.92 -51.73
C HIS A 504 -48.69 13.28 -51.52
N HIS A 505 -49.40 14.21 -50.88
CA HIS A 505 -48.84 15.46 -50.38
C HIS A 505 -48.53 15.32 -48.88
N LEU A 506 -47.27 15.46 -48.48
CA LEU A 506 -46.80 15.26 -47.11
C LEU A 506 -47.06 16.46 -46.19
N GLY A 507 -47.64 17.55 -46.72
CA GLY A 507 -47.92 18.78 -45.98
C GLY A 507 -46.74 19.76 -45.92
N GLU A 508 -46.83 20.70 -44.99
CA GLU A 508 -45.83 21.75 -44.79
C GLU A 508 -44.71 21.30 -43.85
N ALA A 509 -43.47 21.44 -44.32
CA ALA A 509 -42.22 21.11 -43.63
C ALA A 509 -42.21 19.71 -42.98
N PRO A 510 -42.40 18.62 -43.76
CA PRO A 510 -42.46 17.28 -43.20
C PRO A 510 -41.16 16.89 -42.50
N GLU A 511 -41.28 16.09 -41.44
CA GLU A 511 -40.16 15.56 -40.66
C GLU A 511 -39.15 14.78 -41.52
N HIS A 512 -39.63 14.14 -42.60
CA HIS A 512 -38.82 13.44 -43.57
C HIS A 512 -39.04 14.03 -44.98
N PRO A 513 -37.97 14.44 -45.70
CA PRO A 513 -38.11 15.00 -47.04
C PRO A 513 -38.73 14.00 -48.03
N PRO A 514 -39.54 14.47 -49.01
CA PRO A 514 -40.16 13.63 -50.05
C PRO A 514 -39.16 12.71 -50.75
N ARG A 515 -37.96 13.21 -51.07
CA ARG A 515 -36.90 12.43 -51.73
C ARG A 515 -36.48 11.21 -50.92
N THR A 516 -36.31 11.37 -49.61
CA THR A 516 -35.87 10.29 -48.72
C THR A 516 -36.93 9.20 -48.61
N LEU A 517 -38.21 9.59 -48.57
CA LEU A 517 -39.33 8.65 -48.53
C LEU A 517 -39.54 7.97 -49.90
N ALA A 518 -39.40 8.71 -51.00
CA ALA A 518 -39.49 8.17 -52.35
C ALA A 518 -38.39 7.13 -52.61
N GLU A 519 -37.15 7.38 -52.18
CA GLU A 519 -36.05 6.40 -52.30
C GLU A 519 -36.32 5.13 -51.47
N LEU A 520 -36.90 5.27 -50.28
CA LEU A 520 -37.26 4.13 -49.43
C LEU A 520 -38.37 3.28 -50.06
N LEU A 521 -39.41 3.94 -50.57
CA LEU A 521 -40.57 3.31 -51.21
C LEU A 521 -40.22 2.70 -52.58
N GLY A 522 -39.29 3.30 -53.33
CA GLY A 522 -38.79 2.76 -54.60
C GLY A 522 -37.99 1.46 -54.47
N LYS A 523 -37.67 1.04 -53.24
CA LYS A 523 -37.02 -0.25 -52.92
C LYS A 523 -38.03 -1.32 -52.47
N ALA A 524 -39.34 -1.05 -52.61
CA ALA A 524 -40.38 -2.03 -52.31
C ALA A 524 -40.22 -3.30 -53.18
N SER A 525 -40.57 -4.45 -52.62
CA SER A 525 -40.52 -5.74 -53.32
C SER A 525 -41.63 -5.91 -54.36
N THR A 526 -42.70 -5.13 -54.25
CA THR A 526 -43.81 -5.07 -55.21
C THR A 526 -43.59 -3.95 -56.21
N PRO A 527 -44.02 -4.08 -57.48
CA PRO A 527 -43.99 -3.00 -58.44
C PRO A 527 -44.67 -1.75 -57.87
N THR A 528 -43.89 -0.68 -57.63
CA THR A 528 -44.34 0.51 -56.91
C THR A 528 -43.91 1.77 -57.64
N ALA A 529 -44.90 2.62 -57.96
CA ALA A 529 -44.70 3.97 -58.48
C ALA A 529 -45.03 4.98 -57.37
N VAL A 530 -44.12 5.90 -57.12
CA VAL A 530 -44.18 6.85 -56.01
C VAL A 530 -44.09 8.26 -56.55
N VAL A 531 -44.98 9.12 -56.07
CA VAL A 531 -45.08 10.54 -56.37
C VAL A 531 -45.42 11.27 -55.08
N LEU A 532 -44.44 11.97 -54.52
CA LEU A 532 -44.56 12.69 -53.26
C LEU A 532 -44.29 14.18 -53.47
N THR A 533 -45.08 15.01 -52.80
CA THR A 533 -44.87 16.47 -52.75
C THR A 533 -44.87 16.98 -51.32
N ALA A 534 -44.16 18.08 -51.05
CA ALA A 534 -44.19 18.78 -49.76
C ALA A 534 -43.95 20.29 -49.96
N THR A 535 -44.44 21.12 -49.04
CA THR A 535 -44.17 22.56 -49.04
C THR A 535 -43.10 22.91 -48.01
N ARG A 536 -42.09 23.71 -48.38
CA ARG A 536 -41.05 24.19 -47.46
C ARG A 536 -40.63 25.61 -47.83
N GLY A 537 -40.78 26.56 -46.90
CA GLY A 537 -40.28 27.92 -47.06
C GLY A 537 -40.78 28.65 -48.32
N GLY A 538 -42.02 28.42 -48.74
CA GLY A 538 -42.61 29.02 -49.94
C GLY A 538 -42.26 28.33 -51.27
N THR A 539 -41.66 27.14 -51.23
CA THR A 539 -41.39 26.30 -52.40
C THR A 539 -42.05 24.94 -52.27
N VAL A 540 -42.27 24.25 -53.39
CA VAL A 540 -42.75 22.86 -53.41
C VAL A 540 -41.62 21.93 -53.81
N GLU A 541 -41.35 20.97 -52.94
CA GLU A 541 -40.43 19.85 -53.20
C GLU A 541 -41.23 18.70 -53.84
N PHE A 542 -40.72 18.17 -54.95
CA PHE A 542 -41.28 17.01 -55.65
C PHE A 542 -40.29 15.87 -55.64
N ALA A 543 -40.74 14.66 -55.36
CA ALA A 543 -39.94 13.46 -55.51
C ALA A 543 -40.75 12.30 -56.09
N THR A 544 -40.15 11.57 -57.00
CA THR A 544 -40.75 10.44 -57.68
C THR A 544 -39.81 9.25 -57.66
N ALA A 545 -40.35 8.05 -57.54
CA ALA A 545 -39.57 6.82 -57.61
C ALA A 545 -40.35 5.73 -58.36
N ALA A 546 -39.63 4.89 -59.09
CA ALA A 546 -40.16 3.72 -59.76
C ALA A 546 -39.28 2.52 -59.42
N THR A 547 -39.90 1.42 -59.00
CA THR A 547 -39.18 0.16 -58.84
C THR A 547 -38.60 -0.31 -60.19
N PRO A 548 -37.46 -1.03 -60.23
CA PRO A 548 -36.80 -1.44 -61.47
C PRO A 548 -37.72 -2.17 -62.47
N GLN A 549 -38.69 -2.93 -61.97
CA GLN A 549 -39.68 -3.65 -62.77
C GLN A 549 -40.57 -2.70 -63.58
N LEU A 550 -40.91 -1.52 -63.04
CA LEU A 550 -41.72 -0.51 -63.72
C LEU A 550 -40.90 0.29 -64.72
N VAL A 551 -39.63 0.56 -64.40
CA VAL A 551 -38.70 1.20 -65.33
C VAL A 551 -38.54 0.34 -66.58
N ALA A 552 -38.44 -0.98 -66.45
CA ALA A 552 -38.41 -1.91 -67.57
C ALA A 552 -39.70 -1.89 -68.43
N LEU A 553 -40.83 -1.50 -67.85
CA LEU A 553 -42.12 -1.33 -68.53
C LEU A 553 -42.31 0.09 -69.10
N GLY A 554 -41.27 0.92 -69.09
CA GLY A 554 -41.31 2.28 -69.64
C GLY A 554 -42.02 3.29 -68.74
N VAL A 555 -42.19 3.00 -67.45
CA VAL A 555 -42.67 3.95 -66.45
C VAL A 555 -41.49 4.41 -65.61
N ASP A 556 -40.90 5.53 -66.00
CA ASP A 556 -39.71 6.09 -65.35
C ASP A 556 -40.04 7.28 -64.42
N ALA A 557 -39.23 7.45 -63.37
CA ALA A 557 -39.39 8.50 -62.36
C ALA A 557 -39.26 9.91 -62.96
N SER A 558 -38.37 10.12 -63.93
CA SER A 558 -38.20 11.43 -64.56
C SER A 558 -39.42 11.86 -65.38
N ALA A 559 -40.08 10.91 -66.06
CA ALA A 559 -41.32 11.14 -66.79
C ALA A 559 -42.50 11.40 -65.85
N MET A 560 -42.57 10.70 -64.72
CA MET A 560 -43.54 11.02 -63.66
C MET A 560 -43.33 12.42 -63.11
N LEU A 561 -42.08 12.80 -62.84
CA LEU A 561 -41.74 14.12 -62.30
C LEU A 561 -42.10 15.26 -63.27
N THR A 562 -41.97 15.02 -64.58
CA THR A 562 -42.34 16.00 -65.63
C THR A 562 -43.85 16.29 -65.65
N GLN A 563 -44.69 15.39 -65.13
CA GLN A 563 -46.14 15.67 -64.99
C GLN A 563 -46.46 16.62 -63.83
N LEU A 564 -45.52 16.79 -62.90
CA LEU A 564 -45.71 17.52 -61.64
C LEU A 564 -45.25 18.98 -61.70
N THR A 565 -44.14 19.26 -62.38
CA THR A 565 -43.56 20.62 -62.45
C THR A 565 -43.32 21.06 -63.90
N ALA A 566 -43.54 22.35 -64.16
CA ALA A 566 -43.15 23.03 -65.40
C ALA A 566 -41.83 23.82 -65.26
N ASP A 567 -41.35 23.99 -64.02
CA ASP A 567 -40.20 24.84 -63.69
C ASP A 567 -39.05 24.02 -63.08
N GLY A 568 -37.85 24.22 -63.63
CA GLY A 568 -36.58 23.65 -63.16
C GLY A 568 -36.19 22.31 -63.81
N PRO A 569 -34.90 22.07 -64.10
CA PRO A 569 -34.45 20.79 -64.64
C PRO A 569 -34.58 19.69 -63.57
N PRO A 570 -35.21 18.53 -63.89
CA PRO A 570 -35.32 17.43 -62.95
C PRO A 570 -33.92 16.89 -62.59
N GLN A 571 -33.69 16.62 -61.31
CA GLN A 571 -32.48 15.94 -60.84
C GLN A 571 -32.80 14.47 -60.61
N GLY A 572 -31.92 13.57 -61.06
CA GLY A 572 -32.09 12.13 -60.90
C GLY A 572 -32.13 11.37 -62.23
N GLY A 573 -32.78 10.22 -62.23
CA GLY A 573 -32.85 9.31 -63.38
C GLY A 573 -34.12 8.47 -63.40
N ALA A 574 -34.05 7.28 -64.00
CA ALA A 574 -35.24 6.46 -64.27
C ALA A 574 -35.88 5.85 -63.01
N GLU A 575 -35.11 5.57 -61.96
CA GLU A 575 -35.61 4.94 -60.72
C GLU A 575 -35.98 5.96 -59.62
N LEU A 576 -35.36 7.15 -59.63
CA LEU A 576 -35.59 8.21 -58.64
C LEU A 576 -35.31 9.57 -59.28
N ALA A 577 -36.26 10.49 -59.20
CA ALA A 577 -36.12 11.86 -59.66
C ALA A 577 -36.78 12.85 -58.70
N TRP A 578 -36.19 14.03 -58.51
CA TRP A 578 -36.72 15.10 -57.66
C TRP A 578 -36.48 16.49 -58.26
N ALA A 579 -37.30 17.45 -57.87
CA ALA A 579 -37.19 18.85 -58.26
C ALA A 579 -37.75 19.76 -57.16
N GLU A 580 -37.36 21.03 -57.22
CA GLU A 580 -37.92 22.11 -56.40
C GLU A 580 -38.54 23.15 -57.34
N GLY A 581 -39.77 23.57 -57.06
CA GLY A 581 -40.51 24.51 -57.89
C GLY A 581 -41.10 25.66 -57.08
N SER A 582 -41.32 26.79 -57.76
CA SER A 582 -42.09 27.94 -57.27
C SER A 582 -43.58 27.58 -57.15
N HIS A 583 -44.22 28.01 -56.06
CA HIS A 583 -45.65 27.80 -55.72
C HIS A 583 -46.59 27.42 -56.89
N PRO A 584 -47.02 26.16 -57.01
CA PRO A 584 -48.20 25.83 -57.79
C PRO A 584 -49.43 26.14 -56.95
N GLU A 585 -50.33 26.99 -57.46
CA GLU A 585 -51.67 27.20 -56.86
C GLU A 585 -52.54 25.91 -56.91
N ASP A 586 -52.03 24.81 -57.46
CA ASP A 586 -52.75 23.55 -57.65
C ASP A 586 -51.87 22.28 -57.47
N ILE A 587 -51.41 22.04 -56.23
CA ILE A 587 -50.70 20.78 -55.85
C ILE A 587 -51.59 19.56 -56.12
N THR A 588 -52.90 19.68 -55.87
CA THR A 588 -53.89 18.61 -56.08
C THR A 588 -53.95 18.23 -57.56
N GLY A 589 -54.06 19.20 -58.47
CA GLY A 589 -54.07 18.94 -59.90
C GLY A 589 -52.75 18.38 -60.43
N ALA A 590 -51.60 18.73 -59.83
CA ALA A 590 -50.33 18.10 -60.15
C ALA A 590 -50.32 16.60 -59.81
N LEU A 591 -50.77 16.25 -58.60
CA LEU A 591 -50.89 14.85 -58.18
C LEU A 591 -51.90 14.08 -59.04
N GLU A 592 -53.02 14.69 -59.43
CA GLU A 592 -54.01 14.05 -60.31
C GLU A 592 -53.49 13.87 -61.75
N ARG A 593 -52.70 14.80 -62.30
CA ARG A 593 -52.02 14.58 -63.59
C ARG A 593 -51.04 13.42 -63.53
N ALA A 594 -50.25 13.33 -62.47
CA ALA A 594 -49.34 12.20 -62.27
C ALA A 594 -50.09 10.87 -62.10
N ARG A 595 -51.21 10.87 -61.36
CA ARG A 595 -52.09 9.71 -61.21
C ARG A 595 -52.69 9.29 -62.56
N GLY A 596 -53.19 10.24 -63.36
CA GLY A 596 -53.72 10.01 -64.70
C GLY A 596 -52.67 9.45 -65.66
N PHE A 597 -51.47 10.01 -65.66
CA PHE A 597 -50.33 9.49 -66.44
C PHE A 597 -50.00 8.04 -66.08
N LEU A 598 -49.92 7.74 -64.78
CA LEU A 598 -49.70 6.38 -64.29
C LEU A 598 -50.84 5.46 -64.68
N GLN A 599 -52.09 5.92 -64.58
CA GLN A 599 -53.24 5.13 -64.96
C GLN A 599 -53.24 4.77 -66.44
N THR A 600 -52.97 5.72 -67.34
CA THR A 600 -52.86 5.45 -68.78
C THR A 600 -51.73 4.48 -69.09
N ARG A 601 -50.55 4.64 -68.47
CA ARG A 601 -49.37 3.80 -68.74
C ARG A 601 -49.49 2.39 -68.19
N LEU A 602 -50.16 2.22 -67.05
CA LEU A 602 -50.30 0.94 -66.36
C LEU A 602 -51.56 0.16 -66.77
N THR A 603 -52.48 0.76 -67.54
CA THR A 603 -53.69 0.09 -68.05
C THR A 603 -53.71 -0.11 -69.57
N ALA A 604 -52.75 0.44 -70.30
CA ALA A 604 -52.60 0.16 -71.72
C ALA A 604 -52.29 -1.34 -71.94
N PRO A 605 -53.00 -2.06 -72.82
CA PRO A 605 -52.63 -3.43 -73.16
C PRO A 605 -51.23 -3.41 -73.80
N SER A 606 -50.32 -4.18 -73.20
CA SER A 606 -48.94 -4.40 -73.66
C SER A 606 -48.87 -4.96 -75.07
#